data_AF-A0A520K6J7-F1
#
_entry.id   AF-A0A520K6J7-F1
#
_cell.length_a   1.000
_cell.length_b   1.000
_cell.length_c   1.000
_cell.angle_alpha   90.00
_cell.angle_beta   90.00
_cell.angle_gamma   90.00
#
_symmetry.space_group_name_H-M   'P 1'
#
loop_
_entity.id
_entity.type
_entity.pdbx_description
1 polymer ?
#
loop_
_entity_poly.entity_id
_entity_poly.type
_entity_poly.pdbx_seq_one_letter_code
_entity_poly.pdbx_strand_id
1 'polypeptide(L)'
;MSKELLLFLCMLIAMVPPVCAIGFDMPETTVAEVIADPEYYDATFTRGTIGLTGTLINISDNPRISDGELSVAIDMRQSAIFDGFEDGDTVKVIGAFYYRRTDEDTFIPEGIVHWPLINAGTVSIPEISSNPAQYNGKKVTIIGNLSSVRESGMGHRLDVESDGAYIKVLYYGGTALEPGVHVRACGIFNAGMLYADTFGKKTALPFGIPGFSGIATICVLSLMSFMLQRNWQNNRKR
;
A
#
# COMPACT_ATOMS: atom_id res chain seq x y z
N MET A 1 -0.68 -33.19 17.87
CA MET A 1 -1.16 -32.71 16.56
C MET A 1 -0.70 -33.69 15.50
N SER A 2 -1.60 -34.27 14.68
CA SER A 2 -1.17 -35.23 13.65
C SER A 2 -0.38 -34.50 12.56
N LYS A 3 0.61 -35.17 11.95
CA LYS A 3 1.42 -34.60 10.86
C LYS A 3 0.55 -34.10 9.68
N GLU A 4 -0.61 -34.72 9.51
CA GLU A 4 -1.62 -34.39 8.50
C GLU A 4 -2.29 -33.02 8.76
N LEU A 5 -2.56 -32.68 10.03
CA LEU A 5 -3.13 -31.37 10.40
C LEU A 5 -2.11 -30.24 10.21
N LEU A 6 -0.82 -30.50 10.49
CA LEU A 6 0.27 -29.54 10.28
C LEU A 6 0.46 -29.21 8.79
N LEU A 7 0.45 -30.24 7.93
CA LEU A 7 0.55 -30.07 6.47
C LEU A 7 -0.64 -29.31 5.88
N PHE A 8 -1.85 -29.57 6.38
CA PHE A 8 -3.05 -28.85 5.97
C PHE A 8 -3.00 -27.37 6.37
N LEU A 9 -2.52 -27.08 7.58
CA LEU A 9 -2.35 -25.71 8.07
C LEU A 9 -1.28 -24.94 7.28
N CYS A 10 -0.14 -25.58 6.97
CA CYS A 10 0.90 -24.98 6.13
C CYS A 10 0.42 -24.69 4.70
N MET A 11 -0.44 -25.54 4.14
CA MET A 11 -1.02 -25.29 2.81
C MET A 11 -2.07 -24.18 2.83
N LEU A 12 -2.87 -24.04 3.88
CA LEU A 12 -3.79 -22.92 4.07
C LEU A 12 -3.04 -21.57 4.15
N ILE A 13 -1.90 -21.53 4.83
CA ILE A 13 -1.05 -20.32 4.91
C ILE A 13 -0.45 -19.98 3.53
N ALA A 14 -0.14 -20.96 2.69
CA ALA A 14 0.35 -20.76 1.32
C ALA A 14 -0.76 -20.39 0.31
N MET A 15 -2.04 -20.47 0.70
CA MET A 15 -3.21 -20.16 -0.15
C MET A 15 -3.77 -18.75 0.08
N VAL A 16 -3.21 -17.98 1.00
CA VAL A 16 -3.52 -16.55 1.05
C VAL A 16 -2.96 -15.97 -0.26
N PRO A 17 -3.76 -15.26 -1.09
CA PRO A 17 -3.17 -14.48 -2.19
C PRO A 17 -2.05 -13.62 -1.60
N PRO A 18 -1.08 -13.15 -2.38
CA PRO A 18 -0.25 -12.06 -1.89
C PRO A 18 -1.22 -10.93 -1.53
N VAL A 19 -1.54 -10.83 -0.24
CA VAL A 19 -2.03 -9.61 0.36
C VAL A 19 -1.02 -8.61 -0.15
N CYS A 20 -1.51 -7.57 -0.81
CA CYS A 20 -0.68 -6.42 -1.10
C CYS A 20 -0.03 -6.03 0.23
N ALA A 21 1.19 -6.52 0.47
CA ALA A 21 1.90 -6.35 1.70
C ALA A 21 2.55 -4.97 1.58
N ILE A 22 2.30 -4.14 2.58
CA ILE A 22 2.64 -2.72 2.61
C ILE A 22 4.16 -2.57 2.44
N GLY A 23 4.56 -1.57 1.65
CA GLY A 23 5.93 -1.09 1.56
C GLY A 23 6.07 0.43 1.69
N PHE A 24 5.17 1.14 2.38
CA PHE A 24 5.56 2.41 3.03
C PHE A 24 6.34 2.10 4.31
N ASP A 25 7.36 1.26 4.15
CA ASP A 25 8.20 0.68 5.20
C ASP A 25 9.35 1.66 5.47
N MET A 26 8.99 2.86 5.94
CA MET A 26 9.92 3.87 6.39
C MET A 26 10.09 3.70 7.91
N PRO A 27 11.26 4.03 8.48
CA PRO A 27 11.42 4.07 9.93
C PRO A 27 10.31 4.91 10.56
N GLU A 28 9.47 4.25 11.36
CA GLU A 28 8.39 4.92 12.08
C GLU A 28 8.94 5.65 13.28
N THR A 29 8.42 6.86 13.51
CA THR A 29 8.71 7.66 14.70
C THR A 29 7.49 8.46 15.13
N THR A 30 7.54 8.96 16.35
CA THR A 30 6.48 9.78 16.96
C THR A 30 6.87 11.24 17.02
N VAL A 31 5.87 12.11 17.17
CA VAL A 31 6.08 13.55 17.40
C VAL A 31 6.93 13.79 18.65
N ALA A 32 6.71 13.01 19.70
CA ALA A 32 7.47 13.10 20.94
C ALA A 32 8.96 12.80 20.74
N GLU A 33 9.31 11.77 19.97
CA GLU A 33 10.70 11.40 19.68
C GLU A 33 11.42 12.47 18.86
N VAL A 34 10.76 12.98 17.81
CA VAL A 34 11.33 14.01 16.93
C VAL A 34 11.60 15.31 17.71
N ILE A 35 10.71 15.70 18.62
CA ILE A 35 10.90 16.90 19.46
C ILE A 35 11.95 16.68 20.55
N ALA A 36 12.08 15.44 21.07
CA ALA A 36 13.06 15.14 22.11
C ALA A 36 14.51 15.15 21.60
N ASP A 37 14.74 14.77 20.33
CA ASP A 37 16.07 14.76 19.70
C ASP A 37 16.02 15.23 18.23
N PRO A 38 15.75 16.52 17.97
CA PRO A 38 15.50 17.00 16.61
C PRO A 38 16.74 16.93 15.71
N GLU A 39 17.95 17.03 16.27
CA GLU A 39 19.21 16.92 15.50
C GLU A 39 19.41 15.51 14.95
N TYR A 40 18.96 14.48 15.66
CA TYR A 40 19.00 13.09 15.19
C TYR A 40 18.08 12.85 13.99
N TYR A 41 16.92 13.51 13.96
CA TYR A 41 15.93 13.35 12.89
C TYR A 41 16.10 14.35 11.74
N ASP A 42 17.02 15.30 11.85
CA ASP A 42 17.28 16.30 10.82
C ASP A 42 17.81 15.64 9.53
N ALA A 43 17.09 15.88 8.43
CA ALA A 43 17.40 15.38 7.11
C ALA A 43 18.63 16.02 6.46
N THR A 44 19.15 17.12 7.00
CA THR A 44 20.43 17.67 6.57
C THR A 44 21.64 16.87 7.06
N PHE A 45 21.50 16.12 8.17
CA PHE A 45 22.62 15.44 8.82
C PHE A 45 22.51 13.91 8.81
N THR A 46 21.33 13.35 9.13
CA THR A 46 21.29 11.97 9.64
C THR A 46 20.22 11.10 8.99
N ARG A 47 18.98 11.59 8.87
CA ARG A 47 17.82 10.77 8.50
C ARG A 47 17.16 11.32 7.25
N GLY A 48 17.18 10.58 6.14
CA GLY A 48 16.50 10.98 4.90
C GLY A 48 14.97 11.08 5.07
N THR A 49 14.27 9.99 4.76
CA THR A 49 12.81 9.93 4.85
C THR A 49 12.40 9.13 6.10
N ILE A 50 11.46 9.67 6.87
CA ILE A 50 10.87 9.04 8.07
C ILE A 50 9.34 9.05 7.98
N GLY A 51 8.70 8.16 8.73
CA GLY A 51 7.24 8.14 8.89
C GLY A 51 6.84 8.69 10.26
N LEU A 52 6.21 9.86 10.28
CA LEU A 52 5.73 10.52 11.50
C LEU A 52 4.24 10.24 11.70
N THR A 53 3.89 9.64 12.83
CA THR A 53 2.49 9.27 13.16
C THR A 53 1.90 10.24 14.18
N GLY A 54 0.63 10.60 14.01
CA GLY A 54 -0.10 11.48 14.93
C GLY A 54 -1.45 11.91 14.37
N THR A 55 -2.01 12.97 14.94
CA THR A 55 -3.31 13.53 14.56
C THR A 55 -3.11 14.79 13.73
N LEU A 56 -3.79 14.91 12.58
CA LEU A 56 -3.79 16.14 11.80
C LEU A 56 -4.59 17.22 12.51
N ILE A 57 -4.03 18.43 12.55
CA ILE A 57 -4.72 19.63 13.06
C ILE A 57 -4.38 20.83 12.17
N ASN A 58 -5.29 21.81 12.12
CA ASN A 58 -5.14 23.09 11.44
C ASN A 58 -4.79 22.97 9.94
N ILE A 59 -5.36 21.97 9.24
CA ILE A 59 -4.98 21.63 7.85
C ILE A 59 -5.11 22.82 6.88
N SER A 60 -6.09 23.71 7.07
CA SER A 60 -6.38 24.79 6.13
C SER A 60 -5.34 25.91 6.10
N ASP A 61 -4.68 26.17 7.24
CA ASP A 61 -3.91 27.40 7.46
C ASP A 61 -2.44 27.11 7.81
N ASN A 62 -2.21 26.16 8.72
CA ASN A 62 -0.88 25.77 9.18
C ASN A 62 -0.94 24.31 9.63
N PRO A 63 -0.95 23.34 8.70
CA PRO A 63 -1.12 21.93 9.01
C PRO A 63 -0.03 21.48 9.97
N ARG A 64 -0.44 20.74 11.00
CA ARG A 64 0.47 20.13 11.97
C ARG A 64 0.09 18.69 12.18
N ILE A 65 1.08 17.91 12.59
CA ILE A 65 0.85 16.60 13.17
C ILE A 65 1.07 16.68 14.67
N SER A 66 0.09 16.24 15.44
CA SER A 66 0.05 16.37 16.89
C SER A 66 0.02 15.01 17.59
N ASP A 67 0.70 14.94 18.72
CA ASP A 67 0.64 13.85 19.68
C ASP A 67 0.49 14.43 21.09
N GLY A 68 -0.75 14.48 21.58
CA GLY A 68 -1.10 15.16 22.81
C GLY A 68 -0.88 16.68 22.72
N GLU A 69 -0.05 17.24 23.60
CA GLU A 69 0.27 18.67 23.63
C GLU A 69 1.41 19.05 22.66
N LEU A 70 2.10 18.04 22.11
CA LEU A 70 3.21 18.23 21.20
C LEU A 70 2.71 18.29 19.75
N SER A 71 3.37 19.10 18.92
CA SER A 71 3.05 19.17 17.50
C SER A 71 4.24 19.61 16.65
N VAL A 72 4.33 19.07 15.44
CA VAL A 72 5.32 19.44 14.43
C VAL A 72 4.58 20.08 13.24
N ALA A 73 5.08 21.22 12.77
CA ALA A 73 4.52 21.89 11.60
C ALA A 73 4.81 21.11 10.31
N ILE A 74 3.87 21.12 9.38
CA ILE A 74 4.00 20.47 8.08
C ILE A 74 4.05 21.54 6.99
N ASP A 75 4.99 21.39 6.06
CA ASP A 75 5.12 22.30 4.92
C ASP A 75 3.91 22.21 3.97
N MET A 76 3.32 23.35 3.66
CA MET A 76 2.10 23.45 2.82
C MET A 76 2.33 23.48 1.31
N ARG A 77 3.58 23.44 0.83
CA ARG A 77 3.85 23.58 -0.63
C ARG A 77 3.18 22.50 -1.47
N GLN A 78 2.82 21.38 -0.86
CA GLN A 78 2.09 20.27 -1.48
C GLN A 78 0.70 20.07 -0.88
N SER A 79 -0.12 21.12 -0.79
CA SER A 79 -1.44 21.06 -0.13
C SER A 79 -2.36 19.94 -0.65
N ALA A 80 -2.24 19.54 -1.92
CA ALA A 80 -3.03 18.45 -2.53
C ALA A 80 -2.83 17.08 -1.85
N ILE A 81 -1.75 16.89 -1.07
CA ILE A 81 -1.58 15.65 -0.30
C ILE A 81 -2.65 15.51 0.79
N PHE A 82 -3.25 16.62 1.25
CA PHE A 82 -4.26 16.63 2.31
C PHE A 82 -5.69 16.51 1.78
N ASP A 83 -5.88 16.44 0.46
CA ASP A 83 -7.22 16.32 -0.13
C ASP A 83 -7.96 15.09 0.43
N GLY A 84 -9.13 15.29 1.03
CA GLY A 84 -9.93 14.20 1.61
C GLY A 84 -9.54 13.78 3.04
N PHE A 85 -8.60 14.49 3.66
CA PHE A 85 -8.35 14.42 5.10
C PHE A 85 -9.07 15.55 5.84
N GLU A 86 -9.39 15.29 7.10
CA GLU A 86 -10.04 16.26 8.00
C GLU A 86 -9.22 16.46 9.28
N ASP A 87 -9.40 17.61 9.93
CA ASP A 87 -8.82 17.85 11.25
C ASP A 87 -9.34 16.79 12.24
N GLY A 88 -8.43 16.17 12.99
CA GLY A 88 -8.72 15.05 13.88
C GLY A 88 -8.42 13.67 13.29
N ASP A 89 -8.11 13.57 12.00
CA ASP A 89 -7.68 12.30 11.40
C ASP A 89 -6.35 11.82 11.98
N THR A 90 -6.30 10.56 12.39
CA THR A 90 -5.03 9.88 12.69
C THR A 90 -4.36 9.46 11.40
N VAL A 91 -3.13 9.92 11.21
CA VAL A 91 -2.36 9.74 9.98
C VAL A 91 -0.93 9.32 10.26
N LYS A 92 -0.30 8.84 9.20
CA LYS A 92 1.15 8.79 9.10
C LYS A 92 1.58 9.65 7.91
N VAL A 93 2.37 10.67 8.19
CA VAL A 93 2.98 11.55 7.19
C VAL A 93 4.40 11.07 6.93
N ILE A 94 4.76 10.96 5.66
CA ILE A 94 6.03 10.39 5.24
C ILE A 94 6.79 11.49 4.51
N GLY A 95 8.04 11.70 4.87
CA GLY A 95 8.82 12.82 4.35
C GLY A 95 10.08 13.06 5.16
N ALA A 96 10.60 14.28 5.04
CA ALA A 96 11.85 14.69 5.66
C ALA A 96 11.59 15.74 6.75
N PHE A 97 12.17 15.54 7.92
CA PHE A 97 12.13 16.51 9.01
C PHE A 97 13.34 17.44 8.95
N TYR A 98 13.12 18.75 9.12
CA TYR A 98 14.17 19.75 9.14
C TYR A 98 14.13 20.52 10.45
N TYR A 99 15.16 20.32 11.26
CA TYR A 99 15.39 21.10 12.47
C TYR A 99 15.95 22.48 12.10
N ARG A 100 15.35 23.55 12.62
CA ARG A 100 15.82 24.91 12.37
C ARG A 100 16.03 25.64 13.69
N ARG A 101 17.29 25.79 14.09
CA ARG A 101 17.68 26.46 15.35
C ARG A 101 17.11 27.87 15.55
N THR A 102 16.75 28.59 14.48
CA THR A 102 16.25 29.96 14.54
C THR A 102 14.81 30.13 14.05
N ASP A 103 14.23 29.11 13.43
CA ASP A 103 12.88 29.14 12.85
C ASP A 103 12.05 28.00 13.47
N GLU A 104 10.82 27.80 12.99
CA GLU A 104 10.02 26.64 13.37
C GLU A 104 10.49 25.38 12.63
N ASP A 105 10.62 24.29 13.38
CA ASP A 105 10.88 22.96 12.85
C ASP A 105 9.78 22.54 11.89
N THR A 106 10.17 22.06 10.72
CA THR A 106 9.23 21.81 9.63
C THR A 106 9.41 20.41 9.09
N PHE A 107 8.31 19.68 8.96
CA PHE A 107 8.23 18.42 8.24
C PHE A 107 7.83 18.68 6.80
N ILE A 108 8.68 18.31 5.83
CA ILE A 108 8.35 18.40 4.40
C ILE A 108 7.74 17.07 3.97
N PRO A 109 6.44 17.02 3.65
CA PRO A 109 5.78 15.79 3.31
C PRO A 109 6.05 15.36 1.86
N GLU A 110 6.24 14.07 1.66
CA GLU A 110 6.27 13.37 0.38
C GLU A 110 5.01 12.53 0.15
N GLY A 111 4.32 12.15 1.22
CA GLY A 111 3.06 11.44 1.17
C GLY A 111 2.39 11.37 2.54
N ILE A 112 1.12 10.99 2.54
CA ILE A 112 0.31 10.84 3.75
C ILE A 112 -0.62 9.64 3.61
N VAL A 113 -0.82 8.91 4.71
CA VAL A 113 -1.75 7.78 4.77
C VAL A 113 -2.61 7.88 6.02
N HIS A 114 -3.83 7.36 5.93
CA HIS A 114 -4.62 7.11 7.13
C HIS A 114 -3.90 6.09 8.02
N TRP A 115 -4.00 6.28 9.33
CA TRP A 115 -3.36 5.38 10.29
C TRP A 115 -4.34 4.94 11.38
N PRO A 116 -4.61 3.63 11.56
CA PRO A 116 -4.10 2.50 10.77
C PRO A 116 -4.50 2.54 9.29
N LEU A 117 -3.72 1.86 8.45
CA LEU A 117 -3.93 1.89 7.00
C LEU A 117 -5.32 1.38 6.59
N ILE A 118 -6.05 2.21 5.85
CA ILE A 118 -7.37 1.88 5.30
C ILE A 118 -7.22 1.23 3.92
N ASN A 119 -7.89 0.10 3.71
CA ASN A 119 -7.94 -0.60 2.42
C ASN A 119 -9.30 -0.40 1.74
N ALA A 120 -9.30 0.31 0.62
CA ALA A 120 -10.49 0.54 -0.20
C ALA A 120 -10.77 -0.60 -1.20
N GLY A 121 -9.89 -1.61 -1.27
CA GLY A 121 -10.08 -2.79 -2.12
C GLY A 121 -9.82 -2.51 -3.59
N THR A 122 -10.57 -3.19 -4.47
CA THR A 122 -10.45 -2.99 -5.93
C THR A 122 -11.40 -1.88 -6.36
N VAL A 123 -10.85 -0.82 -6.92
CA VAL A 123 -11.57 0.40 -7.31
C VAL A 123 -11.35 0.63 -8.81
N SER A 124 -12.37 1.13 -9.50
CA SER A 124 -12.24 1.47 -10.91
C SER A 124 -11.47 2.77 -11.11
N ILE A 125 -10.72 2.88 -12.22
CA ILE A 125 -9.96 4.11 -12.54
C ILE A 125 -10.90 5.31 -12.71
N PRO A 126 -12.05 5.22 -13.42
CA PRO A 126 -12.99 6.34 -13.52
C PRO A 126 -13.50 6.82 -12.16
N GLU A 127 -13.74 5.91 -11.23
CA GLU A 127 -14.21 6.25 -9.88
C GLU A 127 -13.16 7.06 -9.12
N ILE A 128 -11.89 6.62 -9.10
CA ILE A 128 -10.79 7.38 -8.51
C ILE A 128 -10.63 8.74 -9.20
N SER A 129 -10.66 8.78 -10.53
CA SER A 129 -10.51 10.03 -11.29
C SER A 129 -11.65 11.02 -11.03
N SER A 130 -12.87 10.54 -10.75
CA SER A 130 -14.03 11.38 -10.46
C SER A 130 -14.04 11.95 -9.04
N ASN A 131 -13.43 11.24 -8.08
CA ASN A 131 -13.36 11.66 -6.68
C ASN A 131 -12.03 11.24 -6.02
N PRO A 132 -10.89 11.86 -6.40
CA PRO A 132 -9.58 11.43 -5.92
C PRO A 132 -9.41 11.60 -4.41
N ALA A 133 -10.01 12.64 -3.82
CA ALA A 133 -9.98 12.92 -2.39
C ALA A 133 -10.50 11.72 -1.56
N GLN A 134 -11.52 11.02 -2.04
CA GLN A 134 -12.08 9.85 -1.33
C GLN A 134 -11.09 8.68 -1.18
N TYR A 135 -10.10 8.58 -2.06
CA TYR A 135 -9.12 7.47 -2.07
C TYR A 135 -7.73 7.91 -1.62
N ASN A 136 -7.50 9.21 -1.41
CA ASN A 136 -6.22 9.74 -1.01
C ASN A 136 -5.78 9.16 0.34
N GLY A 137 -4.51 8.77 0.44
CA GLY A 137 -3.93 8.10 1.59
C GLY A 137 -4.48 6.70 1.91
N LYS A 138 -5.27 6.11 1.01
CA LYS A 138 -5.82 4.75 1.16
C LYS A 138 -5.11 3.77 0.25
N LYS A 139 -5.13 2.51 0.67
CA LYS A 139 -4.69 1.40 -0.15
C LYS A 139 -5.76 1.05 -1.19
N VAL A 140 -5.38 1.05 -2.46
CA VAL A 140 -6.27 0.71 -3.58
C VAL A 140 -5.62 -0.34 -4.48
N THR A 141 -6.46 -1.15 -5.12
CA THR A 141 -6.11 -1.97 -6.28
C THR A 141 -6.83 -1.42 -7.50
N ILE A 142 -6.09 -1.15 -8.57
CA ILE A 142 -6.65 -0.77 -9.87
C ILE A 142 -6.36 -1.84 -10.90
N ILE A 143 -7.21 -1.89 -11.93
CA ILE A 143 -7.07 -2.76 -13.07
C ILE A 143 -7.34 -1.93 -14.32
N GLY A 144 -6.48 -2.04 -15.32
CA GLY A 144 -6.62 -1.27 -16.55
C GLY A 144 -5.59 -1.67 -17.61
N ASN A 145 -5.56 -0.94 -18.71
CA ASN A 145 -4.60 -1.12 -19.79
C ASN A 145 -3.40 -0.19 -19.56
N LEU A 146 -2.19 -0.75 -19.61
CA LEU A 146 -0.97 0.03 -19.57
C LEU A 146 -0.82 0.82 -20.88
N SER A 147 -0.77 2.14 -20.82
CA SER A 147 -0.64 2.99 -22.02
C SER A 147 0.73 3.64 -22.16
N SER A 148 1.47 3.83 -21.07
CA SER A 148 2.83 4.36 -21.09
C SER A 148 3.73 3.71 -20.04
N VAL A 149 5.01 3.55 -20.37
CA VAL A 149 6.07 3.14 -19.44
C VAL A 149 7.27 4.06 -19.64
N ARG A 150 7.70 4.73 -18.57
CA ARG A 150 8.85 5.63 -18.58
C ARG A 150 9.73 5.37 -17.37
N GLU A 151 11.03 5.28 -17.58
CA GLU A 151 11.98 5.24 -16.47
C GLU A 151 12.01 6.61 -15.75
N SER A 152 12.09 6.58 -14.43
CA SER A 152 12.11 7.77 -13.58
C SER A 152 12.96 7.51 -12.35
N GLY A 153 14.26 7.83 -12.44
CA GLY A 153 15.21 7.61 -11.36
C GLY A 153 15.34 6.11 -11.04
N MET A 154 15.01 5.71 -9.81
CA MET A 154 15.07 4.33 -9.36
C MET A 154 13.79 3.52 -9.62
N GLY A 155 12.81 4.07 -10.36
CA GLY A 155 11.55 3.38 -10.62
C GLY A 155 10.97 3.70 -12.00
N HIS A 156 9.71 3.30 -12.19
CA HIS A 156 8.97 3.46 -13.42
C HIS A 156 7.72 4.30 -13.18
N ARG A 157 7.51 5.30 -14.04
CA ARG A 157 6.25 6.03 -14.18
C ARG A 157 5.43 5.35 -15.27
N LEU A 158 4.24 4.92 -14.91
CA LEU A 158 3.35 4.12 -15.73
C LEU A 158 2.01 4.85 -15.83
N ASP A 159 1.40 4.86 -17.02
CA ASP A 159 0.04 5.36 -17.20
C ASP A 159 -0.88 4.14 -17.40
N VAL A 160 -1.94 4.04 -16.58
CA VAL A 160 -2.92 2.96 -16.65
C VAL A 160 -4.29 3.55 -16.95
N GLU A 161 -4.98 2.98 -17.92
CA GLU A 161 -6.24 3.48 -18.46
C GLU A 161 -7.39 2.47 -18.30
N SER A 162 -8.58 2.93 -17.96
CA SER A 162 -9.83 2.16 -18.05
C SER A 162 -10.98 3.10 -18.37
N ASP A 163 -11.83 2.70 -19.32
CA ASP A 163 -13.09 3.38 -19.65
C ASP A 163 -12.94 4.90 -19.91
N GLY A 164 -11.85 5.30 -20.56
CA GLY A 164 -11.56 6.70 -20.92
C GLY A 164 -10.97 7.54 -19.79
N ALA A 165 -10.78 6.98 -18.60
CA ALA A 165 -10.06 7.59 -17.49
C ALA A 165 -8.64 7.01 -17.39
N TYR A 166 -7.72 7.79 -16.82
CA TYR A 166 -6.33 7.37 -16.62
C TYR A 166 -5.86 7.70 -15.20
N ILE A 167 -4.88 6.93 -14.73
CA ILE A 167 -4.21 7.14 -13.44
C ILE A 167 -2.71 6.92 -13.61
N LYS A 168 -1.94 7.78 -12.96
CA LYS A 168 -0.48 7.67 -12.92
C LYS A 168 -0.09 6.68 -11.84
N VAL A 169 0.83 5.79 -12.15
CA VAL A 169 1.37 4.79 -11.23
C VAL A 169 2.88 4.94 -11.14
N LEU A 170 3.41 5.01 -9.94
CA LEU A 170 4.85 4.93 -9.66
C LEU A 170 5.16 3.56 -9.09
N TYR A 171 6.09 2.85 -9.71
CA TYR A 171 6.49 1.50 -9.30
C TYR A 171 8.01 1.39 -9.24
N TYR A 172 8.56 1.03 -8.08
CA TYR A 172 10.01 0.95 -7.87
C TYR A 172 10.61 -0.45 -8.17
N GLY A 173 9.77 -1.45 -8.46
CA GLY A 173 10.25 -2.76 -8.88
C GLY A 173 10.59 -2.81 -10.36
N GLY A 174 11.33 -3.82 -10.79
CA GLY A 174 11.60 -4.05 -12.20
C GLY A 174 10.33 -4.44 -12.97
N THR A 175 10.16 -3.89 -14.17
CA THR A 175 9.07 -4.28 -15.10
C THR A 175 9.60 -4.40 -16.52
N ALA A 176 9.16 -5.45 -17.23
CA ALA A 176 9.38 -5.64 -18.66
C ALA A 176 8.05 -5.61 -19.44
N LEU A 177 7.02 -4.99 -18.85
CA LEU A 177 5.70 -4.88 -19.46
C LEU A 177 5.68 -3.75 -20.50
N GLU A 178 5.03 -4.02 -21.63
CA GLU A 178 4.89 -3.07 -22.73
C GLU A 178 3.48 -2.42 -22.71
N PRO A 179 3.32 -1.21 -23.29
CA PRO A 179 2.01 -0.64 -23.54
C PRO A 179 1.07 -1.60 -24.29
N GLY A 180 -0.22 -1.56 -23.97
CA GLY A 180 -1.26 -2.46 -24.47
C GLY A 180 -1.53 -3.68 -23.59
N VAL A 181 -0.71 -3.93 -22.57
CA VAL A 181 -0.94 -5.02 -21.62
C VAL A 181 -2.00 -4.64 -20.59
N HIS A 182 -2.95 -5.54 -20.34
CA HIS A 182 -3.90 -5.40 -19.25
C HIS A 182 -3.24 -5.78 -17.91
N VAL A 183 -3.20 -4.83 -16.98
CA VAL A 183 -2.41 -4.89 -15.74
C VAL A 183 -3.27 -4.75 -14.50
N ARG A 184 -2.71 -5.19 -13.37
CA ARG A 184 -3.20 -4.96 -12.02
C ARG A 184 -2.10 -4.25 -11.24
N ALA A 185 -2.45 -3.13 -10.60
CA ALA A 185 -1.56 -2.39 -9.72
C ALA A 185 -2.20 -2.28 -8.33
N CYS A 186 -1.41 -2.42 -7.28
CA CYS A 186 -1.88 -2.27 -5.90
C CYS A 186 -0.88 -1.46 -5.10
N GLY A 187 -1.36 -0.49 -4.34
CA GLY A 187 -0.52 0.44 -3.59
C GLY A 187 -1.33 1.52 -2.89
N ILE A 188 -0.66 2.59 -2.46
CA ILE A 188 -1.30 3.75 -1.85
C ILE A 188 -1.56 4.80 -2.90
N PHE A 189 -2.80 5.28 -2.98
CA PHE A 189 -3.12 6.45 -3.79
C PHE A 189 -2.82 7.71 -2.98
N ASN A 190 -1.93 8.57 -3.47
CA ASN A 190 -1.61 9.84 -2.84
C ASN A 190 -1.48 10.95 -3.88
N ALA A 191 -2.13 12.09 -3.67
CA ALA A 191 -2.03 13.30 -4.50
C ALA A 191 -2.13 13.05 -6.03
N GLY A 192 -3.06 12.19 -6.45
CA GLY A 192 -3.29 11.87 -7.87
C GLY A 192 -2.36 10.82 -8.47
N MET A 193 -1.51 10.18 -7.68
CA MET A 193 -0.60 9.12 -8.11
C MET A 193 -0.77 7.87 -7.25
N LEU A 194 -0.75 6.70 -7.88
CA LEU A 194 -0.70 5.42 -7.19
C LEU A 194 0.76 5.00 -7.00
N TYR A 195 1.23 4.98 -5.75
CA TYR A 195 2.53 4.43 -5.37
C TYR A 195 2.36 2.92 -5.19
N ALA A 196 2.66 2.17 -6.25
CA ALA A 196 2.40 0.73 -6.33
C ALA A 196 3.46 -0.09 -5.59
N ASP A 197 3.00 -0.95 -4.68
CA ASP A 197 3.79 -2.02 -4.07
C ASP A 197 3.94 -3.18 -5.06
N THR A 198 2.87 -3.46 -5.80
CA THR A 198 2.82 -4.56 -6.78
C THR A 198 2.28 -4.06 -8.09
N PHE A 199 2.94 -4.47 -9.17
CA PHE A 199 2.54 -4.17 -10.53
C PHE A 199 2.78 -5.39 -11.41
N GLY A 200 1.79 -5.81 -12.18
CA GLY A 200 1.91 -6.99 -13.02
C GLY A 200 0.78 -7.15 -14.02
N LYS A 201 0.97 -8.04 -14.99
CA LYS A 201 -0.09 -8.45 -15.91
C LYS A 201 -1.27 -9.02 -15.12
N LYS A 202 -2.49 -8.62 -15.47
CA LYS A 202 -3.70 -9.27 -14.96
C LYS A 202 -3.78 -10.66 -15.59
N THR A 203 -3.16 -11.65 -14.97
CA THR A 203 -3.31 -13.04 -15.37
C THR A 203 -4.73 -13.49 -15.00
N ALA A 204 -5.58 -13.65 -16.01
CA ALA A 204 -6.75 -14.50 -15.86
C ALA A 204 -6.22 -15.93 -15.69
N LEU A 205 -6.31 -16.49 -14.48
CA LEU A 205 -6.33 -17.95 -14.39
C LEU A 205 -7.58 -18.40 -15.16
N PRO A 206 -7.46 -19.31 -16.15
CA PRO A 206 -8.60 -19.66 -17.00
C PRO A 206 -9.75 -20.34 -16.23
N PHE A 207 -9.53 -20.77 -14.98
CA PHE A 207 -10.57 -21.28 -14.09
C PHE A 207 -10.17 -21.03 -12.63
N GLY A 208 -10.99 -20.34 -11.84
CA GLY A 208 -10.79 -20.27 -10.39
C GLY A 208 -11.36 -19.04 -9.72
N ILE A 209 -12.26 -19.27 -8.78
CA ILE A 209 -12.78 -18.34 -7.79
C ILE A 209 -11.63 -17.49 -7.19
N PRO A 210 -11.82 -16.17 -6.96
CA PRO A 210 -10.79 -15.33 -6.35
C PRO A 210 -10.25 -15.98 -5.06
N GLY A 211 -8.94 -16.27 -5.02
CA GLY A 211 -8.29 -16.97 -3.91
C GLY A 211 -7.80 -18.39 -4.22
N PHE A 212 -8.06 -18.93 -5.41
CA PHE A 212 -7.57 -20.25 -5.82
C PHE A 212 -6.61 -20.16 -7.00
N SER A 213 -5.37 -20.63 -6.84
CA SER A 213 -4.58 -21.04 -8.01
C SER A 213 -5.14 -22.38 -8.51
N GLY A 214 -5.39 -22.54 -9.81
CA GLY A 214 -5.96 -23.78 -10.35
C GLY A 214 -5.15 -25.03 -9.98
N ILE A 215 -3.84 -24.87 -9.78
CA ILE A 215 -2.93 -25.93 -9.30
C ILE A 215 -3.22 -26.27 -7.84
N ALA A 216 -3.42 -25.29 -6.97
CA ALA A 216 -3.77 -25.51 -5.57
C ALA A 216 -5.11 -26.24 -5.44
N THR A 217 -6.10 -25.92 -6.27
CA THR A 217 -7.39 -26.64 -6.31
C THR A 217 -7.20 -28.10 -6.71
N ILE A 218 -6.38 -28.37 -7.75
CA ILE A 218 -6.06 -29.75 -8.16
C ILE A 218 -5.34 -30.48 -7.02
N CYS A 219 -4.39 -29.84 -6.33
CA CYS A 219 -3.69 -30.43 -5.19
C CYS A 219 -4.65 -30.75 -4.03
N VAL A 220 -5.56 -29.84 -3.68
CA VAL A 220 -6.56 -30.06 -2.62
C VAL A 220 -7.53 -31.18 -2.99
N LEU A 221 -8.06 -31.20 -4.21
CA LEU A 221 -8.95 -32.25 -4.68
C LEU A 221 -8.26 -33.62 -4.74
N SER A 222 -6.99 -33.65 -5.13
CA SER A 222 -6.17 -34.87 -5.16
C SER A 222 -5.92 -35.41 -3.75
N LEU A 223 -5.59 -34.53 -2.80
CA LEU A 223 -5.41 -34.90 -1.39
C LEU A 223 -6.71 -35.35 -0.72
N MET A 224 -7.82 -34.65 -0.96
CA MET A 224 -9.14 -35.07 -0.47
C MET A 224 -9.50 -36.47 -1.01
N SER A 225 -9.30 -36.70 -2.30
CA SER A 225 -9.56 -38.00 -2.93
C SER A 225 -8.71 -39.11 -2.31
N PHE A 226 -7.43 -38.83 -2.06
CA PHE A 226 -6.52 -39.77 -1.39
C PHE A 226 -6.93 -40.06 0.06
N MET A 227 -7.31 -39.04 0.84
CA MET A 227 -7.75 -39.21 2.22
C MET A 227 -9.06 -39.99 2.32
N LEU A 228 -10.02 -39.73 1.41
CA LEU A 228 -11.28 -40.47 1.32
C LEU A 228 -11.05 -41.95 0.97
N GLN A 229 -10.16 -42.24 0.02
CA GLN A 229 -9.78 -43.62 -0.31
C GLN A 229 -9.14 -44.34 0.88
N ARG A 230 -8.24 -43.68 1.62
CA ARG A 230 -7.55 -44.28 2.76
C ARG A 230 -8.50 -44.57 3.92
N ASN A 231 -9.43 -43.65 4.24
CA ASN A 231 -10.45 -43.88 5.26
C ASN A 231 -11.42 -45.01 4.89
N TRP A 232 -11.82 -45.09 3.62
CA TRP A 232 -12.66 -46.17 3.12
C TRP A 232 -11.97 -47.55 3.22
N GLN A 233 -10.67 -47.63 2.90
CA GLN A 233 -9.89 -48.87 3.06
C GLN A 233 -9.73 -49.29 4.53
N ASN A 234 -9.57 -48.34 5.45
CA ASN A 234 -9.45 -48.63 6.87
C ASN A 234 -10.78 -49.13 7.48
N ASN A 235 -11.92 -48.62 7.01
CA ASN A 235 -13.24 -49.09 7.45
C ASN A 235 -13.64 -50.47 6.91
N ARG A 236 -13.01 -50.96 5.83
CA ARG A 236 -13.21 -52.33 5.30
C ARG A 236 -12.39 -53.40 6.01
N LYS A 237 -11.39 -53.00 6.83
CA LYS A 237 -10.53 -53.92 7.59
C LYS A 237 -10.96 -54.09 9.04
N ARG A 238 -12.08 -53.47 9.43
CA ARG A 238 -12.82 -53.74 10.66
C ARG A 238 -14.07 -54.54 10.31
#